data_AF-A0A2C6DP52-F1
#
_entry.id   AF-A0A2C6DP52-F1
#
_cell.length_a   1.000
_cell.length_b   1.000
_cell.length_c   1.000
_cell.angle_alpha   90.00
_cell.angle_beta   90.00
_cell.angle_gamma   90.00
#
_symmetry.space_group_name_H-M   'P 1'
#
loop_
_entity.id
_entity.type
_entity.pdbx_description
1 polymer ?
#
loop_
_entity_poly.entity_id
_entity_poly.type
_entity_poly.pdbx_seq_one_letter_code
_entity_poly.pdbx_strand_id
1 'polypeptide(L)'
;MRHEIKVLTTAKPIYKIHCGECNWELLITANTDESVKCCPWCGWRDLEISHLTKSGAFQEIECKKHGKMTILLPSDTIEPEDFMDNFFCPFCH
;
A
#
# COMPACT_ATOMS: atom_id res chain seq x y z
N MET A 1 -24.58 -13.70 -6.16
CA MET A 1 -24.13 -12.86 -7.29
C MET A 1 -22.73 -12.34 -6.97
N ARG A 2 -21.72 -12.64 -7.81
CA ARG A 2 -20.44 -11.91 -7.73
C ARG A 2 -20.76 -10.47 -8.11
N HIS A 3 -20.68 -9.55 -7.16
CA HIS A 3 -20.80 -8.14 -7.50
C HIS A 3 -19.59 -7.77 -8.37
N GLU A 4 -19.80 -6.96 -9.41
CA GLU A 4 -18.76 -6.50 -10.33
C GLU A 4 -17.67 -5.77 -9.52
N ILE A 5 -16.51 -6.41 -9.38
CA ILE A 5 -15.29 -5.79 -8.85
C ILE A 5 -14.46 -5.32 -10.02
N LYS A 6 -14.03 -4.07 -9.96
CA LYS A 6 -13.09 -3.49 -10.90
C LYS A 6 -11.75 -3.27 -10.20
N VAL A 7 -10.68 -3.82 -10.75
CA VAL A 7 -9.31 -3.47 -10.35
C VAL A 7 -9.02 -2.06 -10.89
N LEU A 8 -8.61 -1.13 -10.00
CA LEU A 8 -8.37 0.26 -10.36
C LEU A 8 -6.90 0.56 -10.66
N THR A 9 -6.00 -0.10 -9.94
CA THR A 9 -4.54 0.10 -10.06
C THR A 9 -3.85 -1.23 -10.26
N THR A 10 -2.64 -1.22 -10.80
CA THR A 10 -1.73 -2.36 -10.59
C THR A 10 -1.29 -2.39 -9.13
N ALA A 11 -0.88 -3.55 -8.64
CA ALA A 11 -0.32 -3.65 -7.31
C ALA A 11 1.00 -2.87 -7.23
N LYS A 12 1.25 -2.27 -6.07
CA LYS A 12 2.41 -1.42 -5.78
C LYS A 12 2.95 -1.74 -4.39
N PRO A 13 4.22 -1.45 -4.10
CA PRO A 13 4.81 -1.78 -2.81
C PRO A 13 4.24 -0.94 -1.67
N ILE A 14 4.26 -1.51 -0.46
CA ILE A 14 4.18 -0.78 0.79
C ILE A 14 5.62 -0.55 1.27
N TYR A 15 5.93 0.68 1.66
CA TYR A 15 7.20 1.04 2.27
C TYR A 15 7.03 1.17 3.78
N LYS A 16 7.94 0.56 4.54
CA LYS A 16 8.06 0.75 5.97
C LYS A 16 9.22 1.69 6.24
N ILE A 17 9.00 2.70 7.08
CA ILE A 17 10.02 3.65 7.52
C ILE A 17 10.01 3.70 9.05
N HIS A 18 11.18 3.74 9.67
CA HIS A 18 11.35 4.13 11.06
C HIS A 18 12.06 5.48 11.09
N CYS A 19 11.32 6.57 11.25
CA CYS A 19 11.86 7.91 11.04
C CYS A 19 12.89 8.30 12.12
N GLY A 20 14.09 8.73 11.71
CA GLY A 20 15.14 9.15 12.65
C GLY A 20 14.85 10.43 13.45
N GLU A 21 13.89 11.27 13.02
CA GLU A 21 13.53 12.51 13.72
C GLU A 21 12.32 12.31 14.65
N CYS A 22 11.18 11.91 14.10
CA CYS A 22 9.96 11.76 14.89
C CYS A 22 9.86 10.40 15.59
N ASN A 23 10.78 9.48 15.30
CA ASN A 23 10.89 8.13 15.88
C ASN A 23 9.66 7.22 15.65
N TRP A 24 8.73 7.62 14.78
CA TRP A 24 7.57 6.83 14.42
C TRP A 24 7.89 5.77 13.37
N GLU A 25 7.23 4.63 13.49
CA GLU A 25 7.15 3.63 12.44
C GLU A 25 5.92 3.92 11.57
N LEU A 26 6.12 4.04 10.26
CA LEU A 26 5.06 4.39 9.31
C LEU A 26 5.05 3.39 8.15
N LEU A 27 3.86 3.04 7.69
CA LEU A 27 3.62 2.35 6.44
C LEU A 27 3.15 3.38 5.40
N ILE A 28 3.83 3.40 4.26
CA ILE A 28 3.63 4.38 3.20
C ILE A 28 3.31 3.64 1.93
N THR A 29 2.24 4.04 1.26
CA THR A 29 1.93 3.50 -0.05
C THR A 29 1.19 4.50 -0.90
N ALA A 30 1.39 4.44 -2.21
CA ALA A 30 0.83 5.38 -3.16
C ALA A 30 0.80 4.76 -4.57
N ASN A 31 -0.19 5.15 -5.38
CA ASN A 31 -0.29 4.69 -6.77
C ASN A 31 0.65 5.52 -7.67
N THR A 32 1.95 5.34 -7.48
CA THR A 32 3.02 6.03 -8.20
C THR A 32 4.25 5.14 -8.29
N ASP A 33 5.11 5.41 -9.26
CA ASP A 33 6.44 4.79 -9.40
C ASP A 33 7.56 5.65 -8.77
N GLU A 34 7.21 6.80 -8.21
CA GLU A 34 8.15 7.66 -7.49
C GLU A 34 8.61 7.03 -6.17
N SER A 35 9.85 7.29 -5.80
CA SER A 35 10.40 6.88 -4.50
C SER A 35 9.91 7.77 -3.36
N VAL A 36 9.87 7.20 -2.15
CA VAL A 36 9.68 7.98 -0.92
C VAL A 36 10.90 8.90 -0.73
N LYS A 37 10.64 10.21 -0.58
CA LYS A 37 11.70 11.24 -0.45
C LYS A 37 11.78 11.87 0.94
N CYS A 38 10.79 11.65 1.80
CA CYS A 38 10.76 12.15 3.17
C CYS A 38 9.77 11.37 4.05
N CYS A 39 9.91 11.52 5.37
CA CYS A 39 8.90 11.10 6.34
C CYS A 39 7.60 11.89 6.10
N PRO A 40 6.45 11.24 5.82
CA PRO A 40 5.21 11.93 5.52
C PRO A 40 4.60 12.59 6.76
N TRP A 41 5.05 12.24 7.96
CA TRP A 41 4.58 12.83 9.21
C TRP A 41 5.30 14.14 9.56
N CYS A 42 6.63 14.16 9.55
CA CYS A 42 7.41 15.32 10.00
C CYS A 42 8.23 16.02 8.91
N GLY A 43 8.33 15.44 7.71
CA GLY A 43 9.08 16.03 6.60
C GLY A 43 10.59 15.73 6.61
N TRP A 44 11.10 14.97 7.59
CA TRP A 44 12.50 14.54 7.64
C TRP A 44 12.95 13.85 6.35
N ARG A 45 14.10 14.23 5.81
CA ARG A 45 14.57 13.80 4.47
C ARG A 45 15.73 12.82 4.49
N ASP A 46 16.42 12.67 5.62
CA ASP A 46 17.52 11.72 5.72
C ASP A 46 16.95 10.31 5.94
N LEU A 47 16.64 9.67 4.82
CA LEU A 47 16.00 8.35 4.77
C LEU A 47 16.97 7.19 4.96
N GLU A 48 18.28 7.41 4.82
CA GLU A 48 19.30 6.41 5.14
C GLU A 48 19.29 6.11 6.64
N ILE A 49 19.19 7.17 7.46
CA ILE A 49 18.98 7.05 8.91
C ILE A 49 17.60 6.48 9.23
N SER A 50 16.61 6.73 8.39
CA SER A 50 15.21 6.37 8.67
C SER A 50 14.81 4.92 8.31
N HIS A 51 15.78 4.05 8.00
CA HIS A 51 15.57 2.62 7.72
C HIS A 51 14.36 2.33 6.81
N LEU A 52 14.38 2.87 5.59
CA LEU A 52 13.32 2.63 4.60
C LEU A 52 13.44 1.23 3.97
N THR A 53 12.42 0.39 4.12
CA THR A 53 12.33 -0.93 3.49
C THR A 53 11.03 -1.11 2.74
N LYS A 54 10.99 -2.05 1.79
CA LYS A 54 9.73 -2.57 1.24
C LYS A 54 9.20 -3.64 2.19
N SER A 55 7.91 -3.61 2.48
CA SER A 55 7.26 -4.53 3.40
C SER A 55 5.81 -4.72 2.96
N GLY A 56 5.63 -5.53 1.93
CA GLY A 56 4.31 -5.86 1.40
C GLY A 56 3.90 -5.08 0.16
N ALA A 57 2.63 -5.23 -0.20
CA ALA A 57 2.04 -4.59 -1.35
C ALA A 57 0.59 -4.17 -1.11
N PHE A 58 0.10 -3.28 -1.97
CA PHE A 58 -1.26 -2.81 -1.96
C PHE A 58 -1.84 -2.74 -3.37
N GLN A 59 -3.17 -2.75 -3.45
CA GLN A 59 -3.90 -2.49 -4.68
C GLN A 59 -5.27 -1.87 -4.39
N GLU A 60 -5.74 -1.01 -5.29
CA GLU A 60 -7.07 -0.42 -5.20
C GLU A 60 -8.06 -1.15 -6.09
N ILE A 61 -9.25 -1.38 -5.53
CA ILE A 61 -10.38 -1.99 -6.23
C ILE A 61 -11.64 -1.15 -6.01
N GLU A 62 -12.64 -1.33 -6.86
CA GLU A 62 -13.94 -0.70 -6.72
C GLU A 62 -15.04 -1.75 -6.79
N CYS A 63 -15.90 -1.76 -5.77
CA CYS A 63 -17.15 -2.48 -5.79
C CYS A 63 -18.27 -1.53 -6.17
N LYS A 64 -19.12 -1.94 -7.13
CA LYS A 64 -20.30 -1.18 -7.52
C LYS A 64 -21.23 -0.76 -6.37
N LYS A 65 -21.30 -1.56 -5.30
CA LYS A 65 -22.18 -1.31 -4.13
C LYS A 65 -21.48 -0.53 -3.01
N HIS A 66 -20.22 -0.85 -2.72
CA HIS A 66 -19.50 -0.34 -1.54
C HIS A 66 -18.42 0.69 -1.88
N GLY A 67 -18.24 1.02 -3.16
CA GLY A 67 -17.29 2.02 -3.63
C GLY A 67 -15.84 1.51 -3.66
N LYS A 68 -14.92 2.47 -3.61
CA LYS A 68 -13.47 2.22 -3.66
C LYS A 68 -12.97 1.61 -2.37
N MET A 69 -12.04 0.67 -2.49
CA MET A 69 -11.39 -0.02 -1.39
C MET A 69 -9.90 -0.15 -1.69
N THR A 70 -9.10 -0.11 -0.64
CA THR A 70 -7.65 -0.32 -0.70
C THR A 70 -7.35 -1.63 0.03
N ILE A 71 -6.76 -2.58 -0.67
CA ILE A 71 -6.31 -3.85 -0.10
C ILE A 71 -4.83 -3.72 0.25
N LEU A 72 -4.49 -3.93 1.52
CA LEU A 72 -3.14 -3.79 2.06
C LEU A 72 -2.70 -5.14 2.62
N LEU A 73 -1.53 -5.62 2.20
CA LEU A 73 -0.87 -6.80 2.77
C LEU A 73 0.54 -6.40 3.25
N PRO A 74 0.68 -5.79 4.43
CA PRO A 74 1.97 -5.33 4.97
C PRO A 74 2.75 -6.51 5.55
N SER A 75 3.40 -7.28 4.69
CA SER A 75 4.20 -8.45 5.05
C SER A 75 5.49 -8.48 4.25
N ASP A 76 6.61 -8.82 4.91
CA ASP A 76 7.93 -8.94 4.27
C ASP A 76 8.02 -10.13 3.28
N THR A 77 6.97 -10.95 3.19
CA THR A 77 6.88 -12.10 2.30
C THR A 77 5.94 -11.89 1.13
N ILE A 78 5.37 -10.69 0.97
CA ILE A 78 4.42 -10.37 -0.08
C ILE A 78 5.03 -9.32 -0.99
N GLU A 79 5.07 -9.61 -2.28
CA GLU A 79 5.47 -8.69 -3.34
C GLU A 79 4.23 -8.29 -4.17
N PRO A 80 4.29 -7.18 -4.93
CA PRO A 80 3.19 -6.76 -5.79
C PRO A 80 2.70 -7.84 -6.76
N GLU A 81 3.59 -8.71 -7.23
CA GLU A 81 3.29 -9.79 -8.17
C GLU A 81 2.42 -10.90 -7.56
N ASP A 82 2.32 -10.97 -6.23
CA ASP A 82 1.47 -11.94 -5.54
C ASP A 82 -0.02 -11.55 -5.57
N PHE A 83 -0.35 -10.32 -5.98
CA PHE A 83 -1.74 -9.85 -6.08
C PHE A 83 -2.43 -10.46 -7.31
N MET A 84 -3.62 -11.03 -7.10
CA MET A 84 -4.42 -11.67 -8.15
C MET A 84 -5.36 -10.67 -8.84
N ASP A 85 -5.77 -10.92 -10.08
CA ASP A 85 -6.70 -10.03 -10.79
C ASP A 85 -8.19 -10.24 -10.44
N ASN A 86 -8.52 -11.18 -9.55
CA ASN A 86 -9.88 -11.66 -9.30
C ASN A 86 -10.40 -11.38 -7.87
N PHE A 87 -10.25 -10.15 -7.40
CA PHE A 87 -10.70 -9.72 -6.07
C PHE A 87 -12.21 -9.90 -5.81
N PHE A 88 -12.54 -10.01 -4.53
CA PHE A 88 -13.90 -10.04 -4.01
C PHE A 88 -14.16 -8.83 -3.11
N CYS A 89 -15.39 -8.33 -3.08
CA CYS A 89 -15.76 -7.30 -2.11
C CYS A 89 -16.08 -7.95 -0.76
N PRO A 90 -15.36 -7.65 0.32
CA PRO A 90 -15.58 -8.26 1.64
C PRO A 90 -16.94 -7.92 2.27
N PHE A 91 -17.66 -6.93 1.73
CA PHE A 91 -18.97 -6.49 2.24
C PHE A 91 -20.16 -6.94 1.37
N CYS A 92 -19.91 -7.51 0.18
CA CYS A 92 -20.95 -8.05 -0.69
C CYS A 92 -21.27 -9.52 -0.45
N HIS A 93 -20.35 -10.20 0.24
CA HIS A 93 -20.46 -11.60 0.61
C HIS A 93 -21.18 -11.76 1.94
#